data_AF-A0A7V9Q4M8-F1
#
_entry.id   AF-A0A7V9Q4M8-F1
#
_cell.length_a   1.000
_cell.length_b   1.000
_cell.length_c   1.000
_cell.angle_alpha   90.00
_cell.angle_beta   90.00
_cell.angle_gamma   90.00
#
_symmetry.space_group_name_H-M   'P 1'
#
loop_
_entity.id
_entity.type
_entity.pdbx_description
1 polymer ?
#
loop_
_entity_poly.entity_id
_entity_poly.type
_entity_poly.pdbx_seq_one_letter_code
_entity_poly.pdbx_strand_id
1 'polypeptide(L)'
;MTYESVGEILDSIDETRNRLLARVESLSATECEMRPSPEVWSAAEIVEHLSISEDGMMKLIGMLLAKAEAGGGVGAKETGRRFEPVSI
;
A
#
# COMPACT_ATOMS: atom_id res chain seq x y z
N MET A 1 7.78 1.48 12.29
CA MET A 1 7.58 2.91 11.95
C MET A 1 6.35 3.40 12.70
N THR A 2 6.37 4.63 13.23
CA THR A 2 5.23 5.22 13.95
C THR A 2 4.69 6.39 13.13
N TYR A 3 3.38 6.44 12.95
CA TYR A 3 2.69 7.49 12.18
C TYR A 3 1.69 8.21 13.06
N GLU A 4 1.69 9.54 12.98
CA GLU A 4 0.84 10.46 13.75
C GLU A 4 -0.37 10.95 12.95
N SER A 5 -0.43 10.65 11.65
CA SER A 5 -1.59 10.97 10.81
C SER A 5 -1.76 10.00 9.64
N VAL A 6 -2.96 9.99 9.06
CA VAL A 6 -3.23 9.31 7.78
C VAL A 6 -2.35 9.86 6.66
N GLY A 7 -2.07 11.17 6.67
CA GLY A 7 -1.20 11.82 5.68
C GLY A 7 0.20 11.20 5.68
N GLU A 8 0.80 11.02 6.85
CA GLU A 8 2.14 10.39 6.98
C GLU A 8 2.15 8.94 6.50
N ILE A 9 1.06 8.20 6.70
CA ILE A 9 0.91 6.83 6.18
C ILE A 9 0.89 6.85 4.65
N LEU A 10 0.09 7.75 4.04
CA LEU A 10 0.00 7.88 2.59
C LEU A 10 1.34 8.32 1.99
N ASP A 11 2.01 9.31 2.60
CA ASP A 11 3.32 9.77 2.17
C ASP A 11 4.37 8.64 2.20
N SER A 12 4.35 7.80 3.25
CA SER A 12 5.26 6.66 3.37
C SER A 12 4.97 5.56 2.33
N ILE A 13 3.69 5.33 2.01
CA ILE A 13 3.28 4.42 0.94
C ILE A 13 3.77 4.94 -0.41
N ASP A 14 3.57 6.23 -0.70
CA ASP A 14 4.03 6.85 -1.94
C ASP A 14 5.55 6.85 -2.06
N GLU A 15 6.29 7.11 -0.97
CA GLU A 15 7.75 7.00 -0.96
C GLU A 15 8.20 5.57 -1.29
N THR A 16 7.56 4.57 -0.70
CA THR A 16 7.86 3.15 -0.95
C THR A 16 7.57 2.77 -2.40
N ARG A 17 6.42 3.18 -2.94
CA ARG A 17 6.05 2.98 -4.35
C ARG A 17 7.05 3.63 -5.30
N ASN A 18 7.40 4.90 -5.07
CA ASN A 18 8.35 5.62 -5.91
C ASN A 18 9.73 4.96 -5.91
N ARG A 19 10.20 4.49 -4.75
CA ARG A 19 11.45 3.73 -4.65
C ARG A 19 11.40 2.42 -5.41
N LEU A 20 10.28 1.69 -5.35
CA LEU A 20 10.12 0.44 -6.10
C LEU A 20 10.14 0.71 -7.61
N LEU A 21 9.33 1.66 -8.08
CA LEU A 21 9.24 2.02 -9.49
C LEU A 21 10.60 2.48 -10.04
N ALA A 22 11.30 3.36 -9.34
CA ALA A 22 12.62 3.82 -9.76
C ALA A 22 13.64 2.68 -9.92
N ARG A 23 13.49 1.58 -9.18
CA ARG A 23 14.34 0.38 -9.34
C ARG A 23 13.90 -0.47 -10.52
N VAL A 24 12.60 -0.74 -10.65
CA VAL A 24 12.07 -1.60 -11.71
C VAL A 24 12.19 -0.95 -13.09
N GLU A 25 11.95 0.36 -13.20
CA GLU A 25 12.07 1.12 -14.45
C GLU A 25 13.50 1.17 -14.99
N SER A 26 14.50 0.95 -14.12
CA SER A 26 15.90 0.88 -14.54
C SER A 26 16.31 -0.46 -15.18
N LEU A 27 15.46 -1.49 -15.08
CA LEU A 27 15.73 -2.83 -15.58
C LEU A 27 15.29 -2.98 -17.04
N SER A 28 16.08 -3.73 -17.81
CA SER A 28 15.66 -4.23 -19.12
C SER A 28 14.62 -5.35 -18.99
N ALA A 29 13.88 -5.62 -20.07
CA ALA A 29 12.90 -6.72 -20.09
C ALA A 29 13.52 -8.08 -19.72
N THR A 30 14.77 -8.35 -20.15
CA THR A 30 15.47 -9.59 -19.81
C THR A 30 15.82 -9.65 -18.32
N GLU A 31 16.19 -8.54 -17.71
CA GLU A 31 16.48 -8.47 -16.27
C GLU A 31 15.20 -8.62 -15.43
N CYS A 32 14.07 -8.07 -15.90
CA CYS A 32 12.77 -8.23 -15.24
C CYS A 32 12.31 -9.68 -15.14
N GLU A 33 12.54 -10.47 -16.20
CA GLU A 33 12.14 -11.88 -16.29
C GLU A 33 13.16 -12.85 -15.65
N MET A 34 14.36 -12.36 -15.34
CA MET A 34 15.42 -13.21 -14.81
C MET A 34 15.06 -13.74 -13.42
N ARG A 35 15.07 -15.07 -13.29
CA ARG A 35 14.97 -15.75 -11.99
C ARG A 35 16.36 -16.09 -11.47
N PRO A 36 16.76 -15.60 -10.28
CA PRO A 36 18.06 -15.95 -9.68
C PRO A 36 18.21 -17.45 -9.39
N SER A 37 17.10 -18.12 -9.08
CA SER A 37 17.02 -19.58 -8.92
C SER A 37 15.57 -20.05 -9.16
N PRO A 38 15.31 -21.36 -9.35
CA PRO A 38 13.97 -21.86 -9.61
C PRO A 38 12.94 -21.50 -8.53
N GLU A 39 13.36 -21.37 -7.28
CA GLU A 39 12.47 -21.09 -6.13
C GLU A 39 12.31 -19.58 -5.85
N VAL A 40 13.07 -18.73 -6.54
CA VAL A 40 13.05 -17.28 -6.34
C VAL A 40 12.27 -16.61 -7.47
N TRP A 41 11.39 -15.68 -7.11
CA TRP A 41 10.61 -14.92 -8.06
C TRP A 41 11.47 -13.93 -8.83
N SER A 42 11.15 -13.72 -10.11
CA SER A 42 11.70 -12.63 -10.90
C SER A 42 11.15 -11.28 -10.42
N ALA A 43 11.76 -10.18 -10.87
CA ALA A 43 11.24 -8.85 -10.56
C ALA A 43 9.83 -8.65 -11.14
N ALA A 44 9.55 -9.17 -12.33
CA ALA A 44 8.22 -9.13 -12.95
C ALA A 44 7.17 -9.87 -12.09
N GLU A 45 7.51 -11.07 -11.60
CA GLU A 45 6.61 -11.86 -10.74
C GLU A 45 6.31 -11.17 -9.41
N ILE A 46 7.31 -10.52 -8.81
CA ILE A 46 7.13 -9.75 -7.58
C ILE A 46 6.18 -8.56 -7.83
N VAL A 47 6.40 -7.80 -8.90
CA VAL A 47 5.56 -6.63 -9.22
C VAL A 47 4.13 -7.05 -9.55
N GLU A 48 3.95 -8.14 -10.29
CA GLU A 48 2.62 -8.71 -10.57
C GLU A 48 1.91 -9.09 -9.26
N HIS A 49 2.59 -9.81 -8.36
CA HIS A 49 2.02 -10.20 -7.08
C HIS A 49 1.67 -9.00 -6.18
N LEU A 50 2.51 -7.97 -6.18
CA LEU A 50 2.23 -6.72 -5.46
C LEU A 50 0.98 -6.03 -6.01
N SER A 51 0.79 -6.00 -7.33
CA SER A 51 -0.39 -5.39 -7.94
C SER A 51 -1.70 -6.08 -7.51
N ILE A 52 -1.70 -7.42 -7.43
CA ILE A 52 -2.85 -8.22 -6.98
C ILE A 52 -3.12 -7.95 -5.49
N SER A 53 -2.05 -7.92 -4.69
CA SER A 53 -2.12 -7.65 -3.25
C SER A 53 -2.67 -6.24 -2.97
N GLU A 54 -2.22 -5.23 -3.70
CA GLU A 54 -2.69 -3.84 -3.59
C GLU A 54 -4.19 -3.72 -3.94
N ASP A 55 -4.64 -4.35 -5.04
CA ASP A 55 -6.07 -4.34 -5.41
C ASP A 55 -6.94 -5.00 -4.33
N GLY A 56 -6.48 -6.12 -3.75
CA GLY A 56 -7.14 -6.77 -2.63
C GLY A 56 -7.25 -5.88 -1.39
N MET A 57 -6.16 -5.16 -1.06
CA MET A 57 -6.12 -4.25 0.09
C MET A 57 -7.06 -3.05 -0.12
N MET A 58 -7.09 -2.46 -1.32
CA MET A 58 -7.98 -1.34 -1.64
C MET A 58 -9.46 -1.71 -1.54
N LYS A 59 -9.84 -2.94 -1.96
CA LYS A 59 -11.20 -3.46 -1.77
C LYS A 59 -11.55 -3.57 -0.28
N LEU A 60 -10.64 -4.07 0.55
CA LEU A 60 -10.85 -4.17 1.99
C LEU A 60 -11.03 -2.80 2.64
N ILE A 61 -10.17 -1.82 2.30
CA ILE A 61 -10.27 -0.44 2.79
C ILE A 61 -11.63 0.15 2.42
N GLY A 62 -12.06 0.00 1.15
CA GLY A 62 -13.36 0.48 0.70
C GLY A 62 -14.54 -0.12 1.46
N MET A 63 -14.50 -1.44 1.72
CA MET A 63 -15.53 -2.10 2.53
C MET A 63 -15.56 -1.59 3.98
N LEU A 64 -14.40 -1.38 4.60
CA LEU A 64 -14.30 -0.88 5.98
C LEU A 64 -14.79 0.57 6.09
N LEU A 65 -14.47 1.42 5.12
CA LEU A 65 -14.98 2.79 5.04
C LEU A 65 -16.50 2.81 4.90
N ALA A 66 -17.06 2.04 3.97
CA ALA A 66 -18.51 1.94 3.78
C ALA A 66 -19.22 1.47 5.07
N LYS A 67 -18.63 0.52 5.79
CA LYS A 67 -19.15 0.06 7.09
C LYS A 67 -19.10 1.16 8.16
N ALA A 68 -18.02 1.94 8.22
CA ALA A 68 -17.89 3.05 9.16
C ALA A 68 -18.92 4.16 8.89
N GLU A 69 -19.17 4.46 7.61
CA GLU A 69 -20.19 5.42 7.17
C GLU A 69 -21.60 4.94 7.53
N ALA A 70 -21.93 3.67 7.21
CA ALA A 70 -23.24 3.08 7.53
C ALA A 70 -23.50 2.97 9.05
N GLY A 71 -22.45 2.84 9.86
CA GLY A 71 -22.51 2.85 11.32
C GLY A 71 -22.63 4.24 11.94
N GLY A 72 -22.72 5.32 11.15
CA GLY A 72 -22.85 6.71 11.62
C GLY A 72 -21.54 7.37 12.08
N GLY A 73 -20.39 6.70 11.89
CA GLY A 73 -19.10 7.11 12.45
C GLY A 73 -18.31 8.15 11.67
N VAL A 74 -18.79 8.59 10.49
CA VAL A 74 -18.04 9.53 9.64
C VAL A 74 -18.84 10.82 9.35
N GLY A 75 -20.10 10.89 9.79
CA GLY A 75 -21.01 12.02 9.52
C GLY A 75 -21.25 12.99 10.70
N ALA A 76 -20.92 12.60 11.92
CA ALA A 76 -20.95 13.53 13.04
C ALA A 76 -19.61 14.25 13.09
N LYS A 77 -19.64 15.57 13.19
CA LYS A 77 -18.47 16.41 13.47
C LYS A 77 -17.83 15.99 14.81
N GLU A 78 -17.06 14.90 14.83
CA GLU A 78 -16.09 14.62 15.89
C GLU A 78 -14.87 15.50 15.64
N THR A 79 -15.05 16.81 15.79
CA THR A 79 -14.01 17.86 15.75
C THR A 79 -12.96 17.72 16.87
N GLY A 80 -12.78 16.52 17.44
CA GLY A 80 -11.93 16.29 18.61
C GLY A 80 -11.32 14.88 18.75
N ARG A 81 -11.60 13.91 17.87
CA ARG A 81 -10.94 12.61 17.95
C ARG A 81 -9.56 12.70 17.27
N ARG A 82 -8.52 12.86 18.08
CA ARG A 82 -7.12 12.87 17.63
C ARG A 82 -6.79 11.51 16.99
N PHE A 83 -6.06 11.52 15.87
CA PHE A 83 -5.50 10.31 15.29
C PHE A 83 -4.61 9.62 16.34
N GLU A 84 -4.93 8.37 16.67
CA GLU A 84 -4.10 7.59 17.60
C GLU A 84 -2.87 7.10 16.83
N PRO A 85 -1.64 7.35 17.33
CA PRO A 85 -0.44 6.94 16.62
C PRO A 85 -0.42 5.45 16.33
N VAL A 86 -0.14 5.09 15.08
CA VAL A 86 -0.09 3.70 14.63
C VAL A 86 1.36 3.28 14.48
N SER A 87 1.75 2.19 15.14
CA SER A 87 3.07 1.59 14.96
C SER A 87 2.96 0.28 14.16
N ILE A 88 3.71 0.20 13.07
CA ILE A 88 3.82 -0.97 12.17
C ILE A 88 5.26 -1.49 12.20
#